data_AF-A0A699XH75-F1
#
_entry.id   AF-A0A699XH75-F1
#
_cell.length_a   1.000
_cell.length_b   1.000
_cell.length_c   1.000
_cell.angle_alpha   90.00
_cell.angle_beta   90.00
_cell.angle_gamma   90.00
#
_symmetry.space_group_name_H-M   'P 1'
#
loop_
_entity.id
_entity.type
_entity.pdbx_description
1 polymer ?
#
loop_
_entity_poly.entity_id
_entity_poly.type
_entity_poly.pdbx_seq_one_letter_code
_entity_poly.pdbx_strand_id
1 'polypeptide(L)' 'LNIGRALVNRLVEHATQHFRIVRLSTDTSDAAAFYLRCGFQPLDDEHATHVMFLGDA' A
#
# COMPACT_ATOMS: atom_id res chain seq x y z
N LEU A 1 2.94 11.08 -16.23
CA LEU A 1 2.48 9.67 -16.40
C LEU A 1 2.77 8.90 -15.13
N ASN A 2 1.76 8.55 -14.32
CA ASN A 2 1.97 7.90 -13.02
C ASN A 2 1.90 6.37 -13.14
N ILE A 3 2.81 5.75 -13.91
CA ILE A 3 2.84 4.29 -14.11
C ILE A 3 2.90 3.57 -12.76
N GLY A 4 3.72 4.05 -11.82
CA GLY A 4 3.80 3.47 -10.48
C GLY A 4 2.46 3.43 -9.75
N ARG A 5 1.66 4.51 -9.83
CA ARG A 5 0.31 4.53 -9.23
C ARG A 5 -0.63 3.54 -9.92
N ALA A 6 -0.59 3.47 -11.25
CA ALA A 6 -1.42 2.54 -12.00
C ALA A 6 -1.11 1.08 -11.61
N LEU A 7 0.17 0.73 -11.46
CA LEU A 7 0.61 -0.59 -11.02
C LEU A 7 0.14 -0.90 -9.60
N VAL A 8 0.34 0.02 -8.65
CA VAL A 8 -0.11 -0.16 -7.26
C VAL A 8 -1.62 -0.33 -7.19
N ASN A 9 -2.38 0.51 -7.90
CA ASN A 9 -3.84 0.40 -7.91
C ASN A 9 -4.30 -0.94 -8.47
N ARG A 10 -3.70 -1.41 -9.57
CA ARG A 10 -4.08 -2.69 -10.18
C ARG A 10 -3.72 -3.88 -9.28
N LEU A 11 -2.59 -3.80 -8.59
CA LEU A 11 -2.18 -4.81 -7.61
C LEU A 11 -3.16 -4.86 -6.44
N VAL A 12 -3.51 -3.71 -5.87
CA VAL A 12 -4.46 -3.59 -4.76
C VAL A 12 -5.85 -4.10 -5.17
N GLU A 13 -6.34 -3.70 -6.34
CA GLU A 13 -7.63 -4.17 -6.89
C GLU A 13 -7.67 -5.68 -7.06
N HIS A 14 -6.58 -6.30 -7.49
CA HIS A 14 -6.50 -7.76 -7.55
C HIS A 14 -6.42 -8.39 -6.15
N ALA A 15 -5.72 -7.75 -5.22
CA ALA A 15 -5.56 -8.26 -3.86
C ALA A 15 -6.87 -8.27 -3.06
N THR A 16 -7.83 -7.36 -3.33
CA THR A 16 -9.12 -7.33 -2.60
C THR A 16 -9.95 -8.60 -2.77
N GLN A 17 -9.68 -9.37 -3.84
CA GLN A 17 -10.38 -10.62 -4.13
C GLN A 17 -9.92 -11.78 -3.23
N HIS A 18 -8.74 -11.66 -2.60
CA HIS A 18 -8.07 -12.77 -1.91
C HIS A 18 -7.53 -12.42 -0.53
N PHE A 19 -7.32 -11.13 -0.25
CA PHE A 19 -6.64 -10.66 0.95
C PHE A 19 -7.45 -9.57 1.63
N ARG A 20 -7.32 -9.50 2.97
CA ARG A 20 -7.90 -8.44 3.80
C ARG A 20 -6.92 -7.29 4.07
N ILE A 21 -5.63 -7.52 3.87
CA ILE A 21 -4.58 -6.58 4.24
C ILE A 21 -3.44 -6.70 3.22
N VAL A 22 -2.92 -5.56 2.76
CA VAL A 22 -1.66 -5.46 2.01
C VAL A 22 -0.67 -4.67 2.85
N ARG A 23 0.55 -5.19 2.98
CA ARG A 23 1.64 -4.58 3.73
C ARG A 23 2.84 -4.33 2.83
N LEU A 24 3.58 -3.27 3.08
CA LEU A 24 4.82 -2.97 2.37
C LEU A 24 5.87 -2.30 3.24
N SER A 25 7.11 -2.39 2.78
CA SER A 25 8.27 -1.76 3.40
C SER A 25 8.92 -0.80 2.43
N THR A 26 9.28 0.39 2.92
CA THR A 26 10.07 1.36 2.19
C THR A 26 11.01 2.09 3.13
N ASP A 27 12.16 2.50 2.61
CA ASP A 27 13.28 3.09 3.33
C ASP A 27 13.54 4.56 2.96
N THR A 28 12.77 5.11 2.03
CA THR A 28 12.90 6.51 1.59
C THR A 28 11.63 7.31 1.86
N SER A 29 11.80 8.55 2.32
CA SER A 29 10.70 9.47 2.60
C SER A 29 9.84 9.76 1.36
N ASP A 30 10.46 9.82 0.18
CA ASP A 30 9.75 10.06 -1.10
C ASP A 30 8.82 8.90 -1.45
N ALA A 31 9.28 7.66 -1.28
CA ALA A 31 8.46 6.47 -1.51
C ALA A 31 7.38 6.31 -0.44
N ALA A 32 7.69 6.59 0.83
CA ALA A 32 6.67 6.65 1.90
C ALA A 32 5.54 7.62 1.53
N ALA A 33 5.88 8.86 1.16
CA ALA A 33 4.91 9.85 0.72
C ALA A 33 4.11 9.40 -0.51
N PHE A 34 4.75 8.68 -1.44
CA PHE A 34 4.06 8.08 -2.59
C PHE A 34 3.00 7.05 -2.17
N TYR A 35 3.34 6.10 -1.29
CA TYR A 35 2.41 5.08 -0.83
C TYR A 35 1.28 5.63 0.05
N LEU A 36 1.55 6.67 0.85
CA LEU A 36 0.51 7.42 1.55
C LEU A 36 -0.53 7.98 0.58
N ARG A 37 -0.09 8.60 -0.52
CA ARG A 37 -1.00 9.09 -1.56
C ARG A 37 -1.73 7.95 -2.27
N CYS A 38 -1.24 6.72 -2.23
CA CYS A 38 -1.92 5.54 -2.79
C CYS A 38 -2.98 4.95 -1.85
N GLY A 39 -3.12 5.47 -0.63
CA GLY A 39 -4.12 5.03 0.35
C GLY A 39 -3.57 4.08 1.42
N PHE A 40 -2.26 3.84 1.44
CA PHE A 40 -1.62 3.15 2.55
C PHE A 40 -1.51 4.06 3.77
N GLN A 41 -1.44 3.47 4.94
CA GLN A 41 -1.24 4.14 6.22
C GLN A 41 0.10 3.69 6.83
N PRO A 42 0.80 4.53 7.59
CA PRO A 42 1.98 4.10 8.36
C PRO A 42 1.59 2.99 9.33
N LEU A 43 2.49 2.04 9.52
CA LEU A 43 2.36 0.96 10.48
C LEU A 43 3.65 0.88 11.31
N ASP A 44 3.50 0.80 12.63
CA ASP A 44 4.60 0.52 13.55
C ASP A 44 4.69 -1.00 13.74
N ASP A 45 5.48 -1.66 12.89
CA ASP A 45 5.66 -3.11 12.86
C ASP A 45 7.08 -3.46 12.39
N GLU A 46 7.69 -4.49 12.98
CA GLU A 46 9.06 -4.93 12.68
C GLU A 46 9.31 -5.36 11.22
N HIS A 47 8.24 -5.70 10.49
CA HIS A 47 8.31 -6.29 9.16
C HIS A 47 7.60 -5.46 8.10
N ALA A 48 6.90 -4.39 8.46
CA ALA A 48 6.29 -3.48 7.49
C ALA A 48 6.22 -2.04 7.98
N THR A 49 6.41 -1.12 7.05
CA THR A 49 6.32 0.32 7.30
C THR A 49 4.93 0.88 7.03
N HIS A 50 4.15 0.20 6.17
CA HIS A 50 2.85 0.66 5.73
C HIS A 50 1.86 -0.49 5.57
N VAL A 51 0.58 -0.17 5.73
CA VAL A 51 -0.54 -1.11 5.63
C VAL A 51 -1.71 -0.50 4.86
N MET A 52 -2.46 -1.34 4.16
CA MET A 52 -3.75 -1.03 3.58
C MET A 52 -4.72 -2.15 3.91
N PHE A 53 -5.84 -1.81 4.52
CA PHE A 53 -6.94 -2.73 4.77
C PHE A 53 -7.83 -2.80 3.52
N LEU A 54 -8.17 -4.01 3.10
CA LEU A 54 -8.93 -4.31 1.90
C LEU A 54 -10.30 -4.88 2.28
N GLY A 55 -11.36 -4.28 1.73
CA GLY A 55 -12.74 -4.57 2.10
C GLY A 55 -13.31 -3.54 3.09
N ASP A 56 -14.63 -3.47 3.18
CA ASP A 56 -15.31 -2.66 4.20
C ASP A 56 -15.28 -3.37 5.57
N ALA A 57 -15.35 -2.54 6.62
CA ALA A 57 -15.66 -2.94 8.00
C ALA A 57 -16.98 -3.73 8.10
#